data_AF-A0A1F9X9W1-F1
#
_entry.id   AF-A0A1F9X9W1-F1
#
_cell.length_a   1.000
_cell.length_b   1.000
_cell.length_c   1.000
_cell.angle_alpha   90.00
_cell.angle_beta   90.00
_cell.angle_gamma   90.00
#
_symmetry.space_group_name_H-M   'P 1'
#
loop_
_entity.id
_entity.type
_entity.pdbx_description
1 polymer ?
#
loop_
_entity_poly.entity_id
_entity_poly.type
_entity_poly.pdbx_seq_one_letter_code
_entity_poly.pdbx_strand_id
1 'polypeptide(L)'
;MRDFFFRKKLNRRQRYAFAFFVEKASALFASVLAPIAKSGLNRNIRKVVMAALIVCAASGMVVPAQLSRVSLVSNYPNPFDSRSGCTTIVYVLETEAEVKVRIFDLFGNQVREYPSRWQQSGAASLEWDGTDDTGVKVARGGYIALIEICREAGRLLAMRKIGVIH
;
A
#
# COMPACT_ATOMS: atom_id res chain seq x y z
N MET A 1 11.39 32.97 21.80
CA MET A 1 11.32 34.00 20.73
C MET A 1 11.32 33.37 19.33
N ARG A 2 10.58 32.27 19.11
CA ARG A 2 10.52 31.52 17.84
C ARG A 2 9.09 31.23 17.34
N ASP A 3 8.06 31.63 18.09
CA ASP A 3 6.65 31.32 17.79
C ASP A 3 5.81 32.51 17.32
N PHE A 4 6.43 33.67 17.06
CA PHE A 4 5.66 34.91 16.91
C PHE A 4 5.34 35.33 15.46
N PHE A 5 5.95 34.75 14.43
CA PHE A 5 5.91 35.36 13.08
C PHE A 5 5.09 34.68 11.97
N PHE A 6 4.40 33.56 12.20
CA PHE A 6 3.57 32.96 11.12
C PHE A 6 2.22 32.38 11.60
N ARG A 7 1.41 33.20 12.30
CA ARG A 7 0.08 32.78 12.79
C ARG A 7 -1.13 33.51 12.20
N LYS A 8 -1.01 34.21 11.07
CA LYS A 8 -2.15 34.89 10.44
C LYS A 8 -2.24 34.63 8.93
N LYS A 9 -2.87 33.50 8.56
CA LYS A 9 -3.72 33.25 7.36
C LYS A 9 -3.78 31.73 7.02
N LEU A 10 -4.13 30.88 7.98
CA LEU A 10 -4.42 29.46 7.68
C LEU A 10 -5.84 29.14 8.16
N ASN A 11 -6.67 28.63 7.27
CA ASN A 11 -8.03 28.21 7.58
C ASN A 11 -8.03 26.90 8.41
N ARG A 12 -9.18 26.52 8.97
CA ARG A 12 -9.28 25.39 9.93
C ARG A 12 -8.75 24.08 9.35
N ARG A 13 -8.98 23.81 8.05
CA ARG A 13 -8.46 22.63 7.32
C ARG A 13 -6.94 22.68 7.10
N GLN A 14 -6.40 23.84 6.72
CA GLN A 14 -4.96 24.04 6.54
C GLN A 14 -4.18 23.92 7.86
N ARG A 15 -4.80 24.26 8.99
CA ARG A 15 -4.20 24.05 10.32
C ARG A 15 -4.06 22.57 10.67
N TYR A 16 -5.03 21.73 10.30
CA TYR A 16 -4.92 20.28 10.52
C TYR A 16 -3.92 19.63 9.57
N ALA A 17 -3.90 20.03 8.29
CA ALA A 17 -2.88 19.54 7.34
C ALA A 17 -1.47 19.95 7.78
N PHE A 18 -1.29 21.17 8.28
CA PHE A 18 0.00 21.64 8.80
C PHE A 18 0.40 20.95 10.11
N ALA A 19 -0.55 20.74 11.04
CA ALA A 19 -0.29 19.99 12.27
C ALA A 19 0.07 18.52 11.99
N PHE A 20 -0.65 17.86 11.08
CA PHE A 20 -0.37 16.49 10.64
C PHE A 20 0.98 16.38 9.91
N PHE A 21 1.31 17.38 9.09
CA PHE A 21 2.61 17.48 8.41
C PHE A 21 3.76 17.68 9.41
N VAL A 22 3.60 18.55 10.41
CA VAL A 22 4.59 18.80 11.46
C VAL A 22 4.80 17.58 12.35
N GLU A 23 3.71 16.87 12.70
CA GLU A 23 3.75 15.68 13.55
C GLU A 23 4.45 14.49 12.84
N LYS A 24 4.09 14.20 11.58
CA LYS A 24 4.77 13.13 10.80
C LYS A 24 6.18 13.49 10.36
N ALA A 25 6.46 14.77 10.09
CA ALA A 25 7.82 15.22 9.83
C ALA A 25 8.70 14.98 11.07
N SER A 26 8.20 15.26 12.29
CA SER A 26 9.02 15.16 13.51
C SER A 26 9.68 13.78 13.73
N ALA A 27 8.97 12.68 13.42
CA ALA A 27 9.48 11.33 13.62
C ALA A 27 10.54 10.90 12.58
N LEU A 28 10.35 11.28 11.31
CA LEU A 28 11.31 11.03 10.23
C LEU A 28 12.56 11.92 10.38
N PHE A 29 12.40 13.15 10.86
CA PHE A 29 13.52 14.03 11.15
C PHE A 29 14.38 13.51 12.32
N ALA A 30 13.78 12.95 13.37
CA ALA A 30 14.53 12.43 14.52
C ALA A 30 15.42 11.23 14.17
N SER A 31 14.92 10.29 13.35
CA SER A 31 15.68 9.10 12.96
C SER A 31 16.86 9.41 12.04
N VAL A 32 16.76 10.45 11.21
CA VAL A 32 17.82 10.88 10.30
C VAL A 32 18.83 11.81 10.97
N LEU A 33 18.37 12.70 11.86
CA LEU A 33 19.24 13.68 12.52
C LEU A 33 20.00 13.14 13.73
N ALA A 34 19.43 12.19 14.48
CA ALA A 34 20.05 11.66 15.70
C ALA A 34 21.42 10.98 15.46
N PRO A 35 21.63 10.19 14.39
CA PRO A 35 22.95 9.63 14.07
C PRO A 35 23.98 10.71 13.70
N ILE A 36 23.54 11.77 13.01
CA ILE A 36 24.42 12.84 12.52
C ILE A 36 24.89 13.71 13.70
N ALA A 37 24.03 13.98 14.68
CA ALA A 37 24.39 14.68 15.91
C ALA A 37 25.41 13.91 16.76
N LYS A 38 25.37 12.57 16.73
CA LYS A 38 26.31 11.68 17.44
C LYS A 38 27.57 11.34 16.63
N SER A 39 27.63 11.67 15.34
CA SER A 39 28.77 11.37 14.48
C SER A 39 29.98 12.26 14.78
N GLY A 40 31.21 11.73 14.68
CA GLY A 40 32.46 12.49 14.85
C GLY A 40 32.76 13.53 13.75
N LEU A 41 31.76 13.93 12.95
CA LEU A 41 31.94 14.85 11.83
C LEU A 41 32.42 16.23 12.27
N ASN A 42 33.30 16.81 11.47
CA ASN A 42 33.71 18.21 11.57
C ASN A 42 32.49 19.15 11.52
N ARG A 43 32.52 20.22 12.32
CA ARG A 43 31.49 21.27 12.42
C ARG A 43 31.04 21.82 11.05
N ASN A 44 31.94 21.96 10.08
CA ASN A 44 31.60 22.43 8.74
C ASN A 44 30.78 21.40 7.96
N ILE A 45 31.15 20.12 8.05
CA ILE A 45 30.42 19.02 7.38
C ILE A 45 29.04 18.85 8.02
N ARG A 46 28.93 18.95 9.36
CA ARG A 46 27.63 18.92 10.04
C ARG A 46 26.70 20.03 9.53
N LYS A 47 27.20 21.25 9.33
CA LYS A 47 26.39 22.37 8.80
C LYS A 47 25.87 22.08 7.38
N VAL A 48 26.71 21.52 6.51
CA VAL A 48 26.34 21.18 5.14
C VAL A 48 25.29 20.06 5.11
N VAL A 49 25.47 19.00 5.92
CA VAL A 49 24.53 17.89 6.02
C VAL A 49 23.18 18.34 6.58
N MET A 50 23.17 19.21 7.60
CA MET A 50 21.94 19.80 8.14
C MET A 50 21.23 20.67 7.10
N ALA A 51 21.97 21.50 6.36
CA ALA A 51 21.40 22.34 5.31
C ALA A 51 20.78 21.49 4.18
N ALA A 52 21.47 20.43 3.74
CA ALA A 52 20.96 19.51 2.73
C ALA A 52 19.68 18.78 3.17
N LEU A 53 19.60 18.36 4.45
CA LEU A 53 18.40 17.73 5.01
C LEU A 53 17.22 18.68 5.11
N ILE A 54 17.47 19.92 5.52
CA ILE A 54 16.44 20.99 5.54
C ILE A 54 15.95 21.28 4.13
N VAL A 55 16.85 21.32 3.13
CA VAL A 55 16.50 21.50 1.72
C VAL A 55 15.66 20.33 1.21
N CYS A 56 16.05 19.08 1.45
CA CYS A 56 15.25 17.90 1.06
C CYS A 56 13.83 17.91 1.66
N ALA A 57 13.70 18.34 2.91
CA ALA A 57 12.40 18.45 3.56
C ALA A 57 11.58 19.64 3.06
N ALA A 58 12.23 20.76 2.69
CA ALA A 58 11.58 21.94 2.14
C ALA A 58 11.22 21.80 0.65
N SER A 59 11.95 20.96 -0.10
CA SER A 59 11.71 20.69 -1.52
C SER A 59 10.54 19.72 -1.77
N GLY A 60 9.80 19.33 -0.72
CA GLY A 60 8.70 18.39 -0.84
C GLY A 60 9.15 17.03 -1.38
N MET A 61 10.43 16.68 -1.20
CA MET A 61 10.94 15.36 -1.54
C MET A 61 10.43 14.39 -0.48
N VAL A 62 9.15 14.04 -0.62
CA VAL A 62 8.51 12.93 0.07
C VAL A 62 9.40 11.74 -0.26
N VAL A 63 10.19 11.27 0.72
CA VAL A 63 10.76 9.92 0.69
C VAL A 63 9.61 9.03 0.26
N PRO A 64 9.71 8.32 -0.90
CA PRO A 64 8.56 7.70 -1.53
C PRO A 64 7.83 6.94 -0.44
N ALA A 65 6.63 7.42 -0.12
CA ALA A 65 5.85 6.88 0.98
C ALA A 65 5.81 5.39 0.71
N GLN A 66 6.41 4.62 1.64
CA GLN A 66 6.66 3.21 1.49
C GLN A 66 5.45 2.57 0.80
N LEU A 67 5.63 2.11 -0.45
CA LEU A 67 4.54 1.54 -1.25
C LEU A 67 3.79 0.57 -0.35
N SER A 68 2.45 0.68 -0.32
CA SER A 68 1.59 -0.23 0.44
C SER A 68 2.01 -1.66 0.14
N ARG A 69 2.63 -2.32 1.13
CA ARG A 69 3.12 -3.67 0.95
C ARG A 69 2.01 -4.66 1.26
N VAL A 70 2.08 -5.77 0.54
CA VAL A 70 1.34 -6.99 0.86
C VAL A 70 2.33 -7.97 1.41
N SER A 71 2.16 -8.37 2.66
CA SER A 71 3.09 -9.30 3.30
C SER A 71 2.76 -10.77 2.97
N LEU A 72 1.51 -11.05 2.57
CA LEU A 72 1.05 -12.40 2.23
C LEU A 72 -0.05 -12.34 1.18
N VAL A 73 0.02 -13.26 0.21
CA VAL A 73 -1.12 -13.65 -0.64
C VAL A 73 -1.15 -15.16 -0.75
N SER A 74 -2.28 -15.76 -0.39
CA SER A 74 -2.50 -17.20 -0.48
C SER A 74 -3.93 -17.49 -0.94
N ASN A 75 -4.20 -18.76 -1.23
CA ASN A 75 -5.55 -19.25 -1.39
C ASN A 75 -5.65 -20.69 -0.88
N TYR A 76 -6.78 -21.05 -0.27
CA TYR A 76 -7.06 -22.40 0.18
C TYR A 76 -8.55 -22.74 0.00
N PRO A 77 -8.89 -23.94 -0.49
CA PRO A 77 -7.99 -24.97 -1.01
C PRO A 77 -7.31 -24.58 -2.33
N ASN A 78 -6.14 -25.16 -2.62
CA ASN A 78 -5.44 -25.00 -3.90
C ASN A 78 -4.69 -26.28 -4.29
N PRO A 79 -5.08 -26.99 -5.37
CA PRO A 79 -6.27 -26.74 -6.20
C PRO A 79 -7.58 -26.86 -5.41
N PHE A 80 -8.68 -26.31 -5.92
CA PHE A 80 -10.03 -26.52 -5.36
C PHE A 80 -10.99 -27.14 -6.38
N ASP A 81 -11.92 -27.97 -5.91
CA ASP A 81 -13.01 -28.51 -6.71
C ASP A 81 -14.20 -27.53 -6.72
N SER A 82 -14.42 -26.91 -7.87
CA SER A 82 -15.48 -25.90 -8.07
C SER A 82 -16.89 -26.48 -8.10
N ARG A 83 -17.04 -27.82 -8.17
CA ARG A 83 -18.34 -28.50 -8.05
C ARG A 83 -18.79 -28.62 -6.60
N SER A 84 -17.85 -28.68 -5.66
CA SER A 84 -18.13 -28.94 -4.24
C SER A 84 -17.90 -27.74 -3.32
N GLY A 85 -17.22 -26.68 -3.77
CA GLY A 85 -17.03 -25.48 -2.96
C GLY A 85 -16.33 -24.33 -3.66
N CYS A 86 -15.73 -23.46 -2.85
CA CYS A 86 -14.96 -22.29 -3.25
C CYS A 86 -13.51 -22.38 -2.76
N THR A 87 -12.65 -21.53 -3.32
CA THR A 87 -11.34 -21.20 -2.74
C THR A 87 -11.42 -19.84 -2.07
N THR A 88 -10.86 -19.73 -0.87
CA THR A 88 -10.72 -18.45 -0.17
C THR A 88 -9.36 -17.86 -0.50
N ILE A 89 -9.34 -16.70 -1.15
CA ILE A 89 -8.14 -15.93 -1.42
C ILE A 89 -7.90 -15.01 -0.22
N VAL A 90 -6.72 -15.08 0.38
CA VAL A 90 -6.34 -14.32 1.57
C VAL A 90 -5.16 -13.43 1.24
N TYR A 91 -5.20 -12.18 1.69
CA TYR A 91 -4.08 -11.25 1.60
C TYR A 91 -3.97 -10.36 2.83
N VAL A 92 -2.76 -9.92 3.14
CA VAL A 92 -2.49 -9.06 4.30
C VAL A 92 -1.95 -7.71 3.85
N LEU A 93 -2.69 -6.66 4.18
CA LEU A 93 -2.33 -5.27 3.89
C LEU A 93 -1.51 -4.70 5.07
N GLU A 94 -0.31 -4.20 4.81
CA GLU A 94 0.48 -3.51 5.84
C GLU A 94 -0.09 -2.13 6.21
N THR A 95 -0.86 -1.53 5.30
CA THR A 95 -1.48 -0.21 5.45
C THR A 95 -2.83 -0.19 4.77
N GLU A 96 -3.76 0.64 5.25
CA GLU A 96 -5.06 0.82 4.58
C GLU A 96 -4.89 1.29 3.12
N ALA A 97 -5.68 0.76 2.20
CA ALA A 97 -5.59 1.09 0.78
C ALA A 97 -6.90 0.77 0.05
N GLU A 98 -7.03 1.30 -1.17
CA GLU A 98 -8.05 0.84 -2.11
C GLU A 98 -7.57 -0.46 -2.76
N VAL A 99 -8.41 -1.51 -2.70
CA VAL A 99 -8.07 -2.83 -3.24
C VAL A 99 -9.10 -3.25 -4.28
N LYS A 100 -8.60 -3.68 -5.44
CA LYS A 100 -9.39 -4.30 -6.51
C LYS A 100 -8.85 -5.70 -6.77
N VAL A 101 -9.74 -6.68 -6.83
CA VAL A 101 -9.35 -8.07 -7.14
C VAL A 101 -9.99 -8.51 -8.44
N ARG A 102 -9.19 -9.10 -9.32
CA ARG A 102 -9.62 -9.65 -10.60
C ARG A 102 -9.06 -11.05 -10.79
N ILE A 103 -9.83 -11.92 -11.41
CA ILE A 103 -9.42 -13.27 -11.80
C ILE A 103 -9.24 -13.28 -13.31
N PHE A 104 -8.13 -13.87 -13.77
CA PHE A 104 -7.81 -14.04 -15.18
C PHE A 104 -7.53 -15.51 -15.48
N ASP A 105 -7.79 -15.93 -16.72
CA ASP A 105 -7.21 -17.16 -17.24
C ASP A 105 -5.71 -16.98 -17.58
N LEU A 106 -5.05 -18.05 -18.03
CA LEU A 106 -3.62 -18.00 -18.40
C LEU A 106 -3.32 -17.22 -19.69
N PHE A 107 -4.34 -16.92 -20.49
CA PHE A 107 -4.22 -16.10 -21.70
C PHE A 107 -4.44 -14.61 -21.41
N GLY A 108 -4.80 -14.25 -20.18
CA GLY A 108 -5.04 -12.88 -19.74
C GLY A 108 -6.47 -12.40 -19.98
N ASN A 109 -7.40 -13.29 -20.33
CA ASN A 109 -8.81 -12.93 -20.39
C ASN A 109 -9.36 -12.75 -18.98
N GLN A 110 -10.10 -11.67 -18.75
CA GLN A 110 -10.76 -11.44 -17.47
C GLN A 110 -11.91 -12.43 -17.30
N VAL A 111 -11.89 -13.15 -16.18
CA VAL A 111 -12.88 -14.15 -15.80
C VAL A 111 -13.88 -13.56 -14.81
N ARG A 112 -13.37 -12.90 -13.77
CA ARG A 112 -14.18 -12.36 -12.69
C ARG A 112 -13.59 -11.04 -12.20
N GLU A 113 -14.43 -10.05 -11.93
CA GLU A 113 -14.03 -8.81 -11.26
C GLU A 113 -14.83 -8.58 -9.98
N TYR A 114 -14.13 -8.24 -8.90
CA TYR A 114 -14.75 -7.81 -7.66
C TYR A 114 -14.73 -6.28 -7.57
N PRO A 115 -15.78 -5.64 -7.03
CA PRO A 115 -15.81 -4.19 -6.83
C PRO A 115 -14.61 -3.72 -6.02
N SER A 116 -14.06 -2.57 -6.40
CA SER A 116 -13.01 -1.90 -5.64
C SER A 116 -13.52 -1.52 -4.25
N ARG A 117 -12.70 -1.73 -3.21
CA ARG A 117 -13.07 -1.40 -1.82
C ARG A 117 -11.89 -0.79 -1.09
N TRP A 118 -12.14 0.28 -0.33
CA TRP A 118 -11.20 0.76 0.67
C TRP A 118 -11.16 -0.22 1.85
N GLN A 119 -9.97 -0.66 2.22
CA GLN A 119 -9.76 -1.65 3.28
C GLN A 119 -8.74 -1.14 4.28
N GLN A 120 -8.96 -1.46 5.56
CA GLN A 120 -8.01 -1.15 6.64
C GLN A 120 -6.79 -2.08 6.57
N SER A 121 -5.71 -1.72 7.26
CA SER A 121 -4.55 -2.62 7.41
C SER A 121 -4.95 -3.91 8.15
N GLY A 122 -4.39 -5.04 7.74
CA GLY A 122 -4.67 -6.34 8.33
C GLY A 122 -5.00 -7.40 7.28
N ALA A 123 -5.46 -8.56 7.77
CA ALA A 123 -5.86 -9.67 6.91
C ALA A 123 -7.24 -9.41 6.29
N ALA A 124 -7.35 -9.66 4.99
CA ALA A 124 -8.58 -9.62 4.23
C ALA A 124 -8.73 -10.92 3.43
N SER A 125 -9.97 -11.28 3.14
CA SER A 125 -10.29 -12.47 2.36
C SER A 125 -11.47 -12.25 1.42
N LEU A 126 -11.51 -13.05 0.36
CA LEU A 126 -12.66 -13.17 -0.53
C LEU A 126 -12.77 -14.59 -1.05
N GLU A 127 -13.99 -15.02 -1.32
CA GLU A 127 -14.26 -16.35 -1.86
C GLU A 127 -14.49 -16.27 -3.37
N TRP A 128 -13.92 -17.25 -4.07
CA TRP A 128 -14.20 -17.49 -5.48
C TRP A 128 -14.63 -18.94 -5.66
N ASP A 129 -15.83 -19.13 -6.18
CA ASP A 129 -16.44 -20.43 -6.40
C ASP A 129 -16.11 -21.03 -7.77
N GLY A 130 -15.21 -20.41 -8.53
CA GLY A 130 -14.88 -20.86 -9.88
C GLY A 130 -15.92 -20.43 -10.92
N THR A 131 -16.63 -19.32 -10.71
CA THR A 131 -17.52 -18.72 -11.72
C THR A 131 -16.91 -17.49 -12.39
N ASP A 132 -17.31 -17.24 -13.63
CA ASP A 132 -17.06 -15.97 -14.32
C ASP A 132 -18.07 -14.86 -13.89
N ASP A 133 -17.97 -13.67 -14.47
CA ASP A 133 -18.88 -12.55 -14.18
C ASP A 133 -20.34 -12.81 -14.60
N THR A 134 -20.60 -13.81 -15.46
CA THR A 134 -21.95 -14.23 -15.85
C THR A 134 -22.54 -15.27 -14.89
N GLY A 135 -21.75 -15.75 -13.93
CA GLY A 135 -22.12 -16.80 -12.99
C GLY A 135 -21.92 -18.22 -13.53
N VAL A 136 -21.29 -18.37 -14.70
CA VAL A 136 -21.02 -19.68 -15.32
C VAL A 136 -19.72 -20.26 -14.77
N LYS A 137 -19.70 -21.57 -14.47
CA LYS A 137 -18.50 -22.25 -13.99
C LYS A 137 -17.42 -22.26 -15.07
N VAL A 138 -16.21 -21.92 -14.67
CA VAL A 138 -15.04 -21.94 -15.54
C VAL A 138 -14.53 -23.36 -15.73
N ALA A 139 -13.76 -23.60 -16.80
CA ALA A 139 -13.15 -24.90 -17.03
C ALA A 139 -12.03 -25.22 -16.03
N ARG A 140 -11.75 -26.51 -15.81
CA ARG A 140 -10.56 -26.95 -15.08
C ARG A 140 -9.29 -26.35 -15.69
N GLY A 141 -8.37 -25.90 -14.85
CA GLY A 141 -7.15 -25.27 -15.33
C GLY A 141 -6.52 -24.32 -14.31
N GLY A 142 -5.50 -23.62 -14.77
CA GLY A 142 -4.84 -22.55 -14.01
C GLY A 142 -5.52 -21.21 -14.22
N TYR A 143 -5.61 -20.43 -13.15
CA TYR A 143 -6.12 -19.06 -13.13
C TYR A 143 -5.19 -18.19 -12.30
N ILE A 144 -5.30 -16.87 -12.48
CA ILE A 144 -4.50 -15.89 -11.76
C ILE A 144 -5.45 -14.91 -11.07
N ALA A 145 -5.39 -14.86 -9.75
CA ALA A 145 -5.91 -13.74 -8.99
C ALA A 145 -4.90 -12.60 -8.99
N LEU A 146 -5.32 -11.43 -9.49
CA LEU A 146 -4.59 -10.18 -9.43
C LEU A 146 -5.22 -9.30 -8.35
N ILE A 147 -4.43 -8.96 -7.33
CA ILE A 147 -4.79 -8.03 -6.27
C ILE A 147 -4.07 -6.73 -6.57
N GLU A 148 -4.84 -5.73 -6.95
CA GLU A 148 -4.38 -4.39 -7.26
C GLU A 148 -4.64 -3.48 -6.06
N ILE A 149 -3.57 -2.85 -5.58
CA ILE A 149 -3.59 -2.00 -4.39
C ILE A 149 -3.20 -0.60 -4.80
N CYS A 150 -4.13 0.32 -4.67
CA CYS A 150 -3.99 1.71 -5.07
C CYS A 150 -3.91 2.60 -3.84
N ARG A 151 -2.91 3.48 -3.83
CA ARG A 151 -2.73 4.54 -2.83
C ARG A 151 -2.21 5.81 -3.51
N GLU A 152 -2.18 6.90 -2.76
CA GLU A 152 -1.59 8.18 -3.22
C GLU A 152 -0.14 8.02 -3.72
N ALA A 153 0.63 7.12 -3.10
CA ALA A 153 2.03 6.86 -3.44
C ALA A 153 2.22 6.06 -4.75
N GLY A 154 1.14 5.48 -5.30
CA GLY A 154 1.18 4.66 -6.50
C GLY A 154 0.38 3.37 -6.35
N ARG A 155 0.65 2.45 -7.27
CA ARG A 155 -0.04 1.17 -7.38
C ARG A 155 0.92 -0.01 -7.18
N LEU A 156 0.50 -0.99 -6.38
CA LEU A 156 1.17 -2.27 -6.24
C LEU A 156 0.26 -3.39 -6.79
N LEU A 157 0.87 -4.36 -7.46
CA LEU A 157 0.20 -5.55 -7.95
C LEU A 157 0.75 -6.78 -7.23
N ALA A 158 -0.14 -7.61 -6.69
CA ALA A 158 0.18 -8.91 -6.17
C ALA A 158 -0.59 -9.98 -6.95
N MET A 159 0.05 -11.10 -7.26
CA MET A 159 -0.55 -12.16 -8.07
C MET A 159 -0.56 -13.48 -7.32
N ARG A 160 -1.61 -14.27 -7.50
CA ARG A 160 -1.73 -15.62 -6.96
C ARG A 160 -2.28 -16.58 -8.01
N LYS A 161 -1.52 -17.65 -8.28
CA LYS A 161 -1.98 -18.76 -9.13
C LYS A 161 -2.98 -19.63 -8.37
N ILE A 162 -4.06 -19.98 -9.03
CA ILE A 162 -5.16 -20.79 -8.51
C ILE A 162 -5.40 -21.96 -9.47
N GLY A 163 -5.45 -23.18 -8.94
CA GLY A 163 -5.87 -24.36 -9.70
C GLY A 163 -7.34 -24.64 -9.48
N VAL A 164 -8.11 -24.73 -10.56
CA VAL A 164 -9.50 -25.19 -10.56
C VAL A 164 -9.52 -26.63 -11.05
N ILE A 165 -10.16 -27.51 -10.28
CA ILE A 165 -10.51 -28.87 -10.70
C ILE A 165 -12.03 -29.05 -10.69
N HIS A 166 -12.45 -30.10 -11.39
CA HIS A 166 -13.78 -30.69 -11.31
C HIS A 166 -13.55 -32.13 -10.90
#